data_AF-A0A957NKJ7-F1
#
_entry.id   AF-A0A957NKJ7-F1
#
_cell.length_a   1.000
_cell.length_b   1.000
_cell.length_c   1.000
_cell.angle_alpha   90.00
_cell.angle_beta   90.00
_cell.angle_gamma   90.00
#
_symmetry.space_group_name_H-M   'P 1'
#
loop_
_entity.id
_entity.type
_entity.pdbx_description
1 polymer ?
#
loop_
_entity_poly.entity_id
_entity_poly.type
_entity_poly.pdbx_seq_one_letter_code
_entity_poly.pdbx_strand_id
1 'polypeptide(L)'
;MYQAMGSSNGYFDMLGVHGAGFAAPPELDPAEAAANKDQYGGYRFFAFRHVEDIRAIMERYGDSGKKIVLLEFGWTFDSVNASYKWHGADAGFDQFVQADYLKRAYQYAAANWPWVGLMSLLTMPNVDWLDDGNPQDEEQYWWAIMDPSPTDVRMRAAFIVLCDYFNEVQFNLYCPYDPDPSRRGQR
;
A
#
# COMPACT_ATOMS: atom_id res chain seq x y z
N MET A 1 -2.91 17.35 16.72
CA MET A 1 -2.09 18.22 15.84
C MET A 1 -2.73 19.59 15.63
N TYR A 2 -3.80 19.71 14.84
CA TYR A 2 -4.43 21.01 14.50
C TYR A 2 -4.83 21.87 15.70
N GLN A 3 -5.45 21.28 16.72
CA GLN A 3 -5.83 22.02 17.94
C GLN A 3 -4.63 22.65 18.66
N ALA A 4 -3.45 22.03 18.59
CA ALA A 4 -2.24 22.55 19.21
C ALA A 4 -1.58 23.65 18.37
N MET A 5 -1.59 23.52 17.05
CA MET A 5 -0.99 24.53 16.15
C MET A 5 -1.88 25.76 15.96
N GLY A 6 -3.21 25.61 16.08
CA GLY A 6 -4.20 26.62 15.70
C GLY A 6 -4.34 26.76 14.18
N SER A 7 -3.22 26.90 13.46
CA SER A 7 -3.09 26.84 12.00
C SER A 7 -1.87 26.02 11.62
N SER A 8 -1.94 25.30 10.51
CA SER A 8 -0.81 24.56 9.93
C SER A 8 0.19 25.44 9.18
N ASN A 9 -0.10 26.74 9.00
CA ASN A 9 0.77 27.66 8.27
C ASN A 9 2.13 27.80 8.97
N GLY A 10 3.21 27.59 8.21
CA GLY A 10 4.58 27.60 8.75
C GLY A 10 5.02 26.30 9.44
N TYR A 11 4.17 25.26 9.50
CA TYR A 11 4.53 23.97 10.10
C TYR A 11 4.79 22.85 9.09
N PHE A 12 4.02 22.79 8.00
CA PHE A 12 4.23 21.82 6.92
C PHE A 12 3.58 22.27 5.60
N ASP A 13 4.13 21.77 4.48
CA ASP A 13 3.59 21.99 3.14
C ASP A 13 2.63 20.87 2.71
N MET A 14 2.88 19.65 3.16
CA MET A 14 2.08 18.45 2.91
C MET A 14 1.97 17.60 4.18
N LEU A 15 0.90 16.84 4.31
CA LEU A 15 0.70 15.93 5.44
C LEU A 15 1.06 14.49 5.04
N GLY A 16 2.00 13.89 5.76
CA GLY A 16 2.34 12.47 5.65
C GLY A 16 1.26 11.60 6.29
N VAL A 17 0.82 10.55 5.58
CA VAL A 17 -0.18 9.59 6.06
C VAL A 17 0.26 8.17 5.70
N HIS A 18 0.03 7.21 6.60
CA HIS A 18 0.18 5.79 6.28
C HIS A 18 -1.19 5.22 5.89
N GLY A 19 -1.24 4.54 4.76
CA GLY A 19 -2.43 3.90 4.18
C GLY A 19 -2.32 2.38 4.17
N ALA A 20 -1.99 1.75 5.30
CA ALA A 20 -2.02 0.28 5.37
C ALA A 20 -3.45 -0.23 5.14
N GLY A 21 -3.60 -1.25 4.29
CA GLY A 21 -4.92 -1.76 3.93
C GLY A 21 -5.50 -2.82 4.87
N PHE A 22 -4.68 -3.40 5.75
CA PHE A 22 -5.08 -4.49 6.65
C PHE A 22 -5.86 -5.58 5.89
N ALA A 23 -6.95 -6.12 6.45
CA ALA A 23 -7.77 -7.17 5.82
C ALA A 23 -8.75 -6.63 4.77
N ALA A 24 -8.80 -5.31 4.57
CA ALA A 24 -9.76 -4.67 3.69
C ALA A 24 -9.25 -4.58 2.24
N PRO A 25 -10.12 -4.75 1.22
CA PRO A 25 -9.79 -4.36 -0.14
C PRO A 25 -9.60 -2.83 -0.25
N PRO A 26 -8.84 -2.33 -1.24
CA PRO A 26 -8.51 -0.91 -1.35
C PRO A 26 -9.74 0.00 -1.46
N GLU A 27 -10.85 -0.46 -2.03
CA GLU A 27 -12.06 0.34 -2.21
C GLU A 27 -13.01 0.30 -1.02
N LEU A 28 -12.73 -0.48 0.03
CA LEU A 28 -13.63 -0.63 1.18
C LEU A 28 -13.86 0.72 1.88
N ASP A 29 -15.12 1.07 2.13
CA ASP A 29 -15.44 2.26 2.94
C ASP A 29 -14.91 2.07 4.38
N PRO A 30 -14.18 3.04 4.95
CA PRO A 30 -13.73 2.94 6.33
C PRO A 30 -14.88 2.73 7.35
N ALA A 31 -16.11 3.16 7.05
CA ALA A 31 -17.29 2.88 7.86
C ALA A 31 -17.62 1.39 7.92
N GLU A 32 -17.44 0.69 6.80
CA GLU A 32 -17.67 -0.74 6.70
C GLU A 32 -16.61 -1.52 7.49
N ALA A 33 -15.35 -1.08 7.43
CA ALA A 33 -14.28 -1.64 8.28
C ALA A 33 -14.60 -1.49 9.78
N ALA A 34 -15.18 -0.35 10.17
CA ALA A 34 -15.59 -0.10 11.55
C ALA A 34 -16.80 -0.95 11.99
N ALA A 35 -17.75 -1.20 11.09
CA ALA A 35 -18.95 -1.95 11.39
C ALA A 35 -18.72 -3.47 11.49
N ASN A 36 -17.74 -4.00 10.74
CA ASN A 36 -17.50 -5.44 10.61
C ASN A 36 -16.22 -5.88 11.32
N LYS A 37 -16.27 -5.92 12.66
CA LYS A 37 -15.10 -6.23 13.50
C LYS A 37 -14.42 -7.55 13.15
N ASP A 38 -15.19 -8.61 12.99
CA ASP A 38 -14.63 -9.95 12.81
C ASP A 38 -13.91 -10.10 11.46
N GLN A 39 -14.28 -9.28 10.46
CA GLN A 39 -13.70 -9.33 9.12
C GLN A 39 -12.59 -8.29 8.92
N TYR A 40 -12.75 -7.07 9.43
CA TYR A 40 -11.89 -5.93 9.13
C TYR A 40 -11.28 -5.26 10.37
N GLY A 41 -11.39 -5.87 11.54
CA GLY A 41 -10.79 -5.39 12.79
C GLY A 41 -11.60 -4.33 13.54
N GLY A 42 -12.64 -3.75 12.94
CA GLY A 42 -13.66 -2.97 13.67
C GLY A 42 -13.30 -1.50 13.91
N TYR A 43 -12.39 -0.95 13.13
CA TYR A 43 -12.05 0.49 13.15
C TYR A 43 -11.86 1.04 11.74
N ARG A 44 -12.13 2.33 11.56
CA ARG A 44 -12.00 3.02 10.27
C ARG A 44 -10.58 2.99 9.71
N PHE A 45 -9.57 3.07 10.59
CA PHE A 45 -8.17 3.07 10.18
C PHE A 45 -7.68 1.72 9.65
N PHE A 46 -8.47 0.65 9.77
CA PHE A 46 -8.18 -0.66 9.17
C PHE A 46 -8.59 -0.75 7.69
N ALA A 47 -8.82 0.38 7.03
CA ALA A 47 -9.03 0.46 5.59
C ALA A 47 -8.02 1.43 4.96
N PHE A 48 -7.51 1.08 3.77
CA PHE A 48 -6.67 1.96 2.94
C PHE A 48 -7.30 3.35 2.77
N ARG A 49 -8.63 3.38 2.61
CA ARG A 49 -9.40 4.62 2.45
C ARG A 49 -9.53 5.48 3.69
N HIS A 50 -9.01 5.11 4.87
CA HIS A 50 -9.01 6.01 6.04
C HIS A 50 -8.24 7.31 5.76
N VAL A 51 -7.37 7.34 4.74
CA VAL A 51 -6.77 8.57 4.22
C VAL A 51 -7.84 9.63 3.90
N GLU A 52 -9.04 9.24 3.49
CA GLU A 52 -10.19 10.14 3.27
C GLU A 52 -10.68 10.79 4.58
N ASP A 53 -10.60 10.09 5.72
CA ASP A 53 -10.88 10.68 7.04
C ASP A 53 -9.84 11.73 7.42
N ILE A 54 -8.57 11.46 7.13
CA ILE A 54 -7.50 12.43 7.34
C ILE A 54 -7.69 13.65 6.45
N ARG A 55 -8.07 13.45 5.18
CA ARG A 55 -8.41 14.54 4.27
C ARG A 55 -9.57 15.39 4.80
N ALA A 56 -10.63 14.77 5.30
CA ALA A 56 -11.76 15.50 5.88
C ALA A 56 -11.35 16.33 7.11
N ILE A 57 -10.40 15.83 7.92
CA ILE A 57 -9.82 16.61 9.02
C ILE A 57 -9.02 17.80 8.47
N MET A 58 -8.16 17.60 7.48
CA MET A 58 -7.41 18.70 6.85
C MET A 58 -8.35 19.79 6.35
N GLU A 59 -9.41 19.43 5.63
CA GLU A 59 -10.39 20.39 5.10
C GLU A 59 -11.12 21.15 6.21
N ARG A 60 -11.54 20.46 7.28
CA ARG A 60 -12.18 21.09 8.44
C ARG A 60 -11.29 22.16 9.09
N TYR A 61 -9.97 21.98 9.04
CA TYR A 61 -9.00 22.91 9.63
C TYR A 61 -8.38 23.89 8.62
N GLY A 62 -8.95 24.00 7.41
CA GLY A 62 -8.55 24.99 6.41
C GLY A 62 -7.40 24.57 5.48
N ASP A 63 -6.97 23.31 5.52
CA ASP A 63 -5.88 22.78 4.70
C ASP A 63 -6.36 22.17 3.37
N SER A 64 -7.48 22.64 2.83
CA SER A 64 -8.02 22.13 1.55
C SER A 64 -7.05 22.30 0.39
N GLY A 65 -6.18 23.33 0.43
CA GLY A 65 -5.13 23.58 -0.56
C GLY A 65 -3.84 22.77 -0.39
N LYS A 66 -3.65 22.07 0.74
CA LYS A 66 -2.47 21.23 0.97
C LYS A 66 -2.70 19.81 0.49
N LYS A 67 -1.62 19.13 0.09
CA LYS A 67 -1.63 17.75 -0.38
C LYS A 67 -1.37 16.77 0.76
N ILE A 68 -1.84 15.54 0.56
CA ILE A 68 -1.39 14.37 1.33
C ILE A 68 -0.27 13.66 0.59
N VAL A 69 0.70 13.14 1.34
CA VAL A 69 1.71 12.20 0.85
C VAL A 69 1.52 10.88 1.59
N LEU A 70 1.24 9.80 0.86
CA LEU A 70 1.26 8.46 1.44
C LEU A 70 2.72 8.05 1.56
N LEU A 71 3.28 8.11 2.78
CA LEU A 71 4.68 7.75 3.04
C LEU A 71 4.87 6.23 3.05
N GLU A 72 3.83 5.51 3.47
CA GLU A 72 3.74 4.06 3.40
C GLU A 72 2.29 3.66 3.09
N PHE A 73 2.12 2.69 2.21
CA PHE A 73 0.86 1.97 2.02
C PHE A 73 1.17 0.56 1.51
N GLY A 74 0.22 -0.36 1.66
CA GLY A 74 0.36 -1.71 1.13
C GLY A 74 -0.49 -2.73 1.88
N TRP A 75 -0.22 -4.00 1.57
CA TRP A 75 -0.83 -5.17 2.18
C TRP A 75 0.27 -6.19 2.47
N THR A 76 0.10 -6.96 3.54
CA THR A 76 0.95 -8.09 3.87
C THR A 76 0.24 -9.39 3.53
N PHE A 77 1.03 -10.44 3.26
CA PHE A 77 0.56 -11.82 3.20
C PHE A 77 1.25 -12.69 4.27
N ASP A 78 1.64 -12.06 5.39
CA ASP A 78 2.31 -12.71 6.50
C ASP A 78 1.52 -13.94 6.99
N SER A 79 2.21 -15.08 7.09
CA SER A 79 1.65 -16.36 7.50
C SER A 79 2.18 -16.86 8.85
N VAL A 80 3.10 -16.14 9.46
CA VAL A 80 3.85 -16.59 10.65
C VAL A 80 3.61 -15.70 11.86
N ASN A 81 3.51 -14.38 11.67
CA ASN A 81 3.38 -13.44 12.78
C ASN A 81 1.94 -13.26 13.23
N ALA A 82 1.65 -13.63 14.47
CA ALA A 82 0.29 -13.59 15.03
C ALA A 82 -0.37 -12.20 14.96
N SER A 83 0.41 -11.12 15.10
CA SER A 83 -0.08 -9.74 15.02
C SER A 83 -0.48 -9.32 13.60
N TYR A 84 0.04 -9.98 12.57
CA TYR A 84 -0.14 -9.62 11.16
C TYR A 84 -1.00 -10.60 10.38
N LYS A 85 -0.91 -11.90 10.68
CA LYS A 85 -1.57 -12.95 9.90
C LYS A 85 -3.09 -12.79 9.79
N TRP A 86 -3.75 -12.22 10.82
CA TRP A 86 -5.20 -11.97 10.79
C TRP A 86 -5.62 -11.02 9.67
N HIS A 87 -4.71 -10.16 9.23
CA HIS A 87 -4.88 -9.24 8.10
C HIS A 87 -3.89 -9.54 6.95
N GLY A 88 -3.37 -10.77 6.94
CA GLY A 88 -2.50 -11.35 5.94
C GLY A 88 -3.03 -12.71 5.52
N ALA A 89 -2.28 -13.78 5.74
CA ALA A 89 -2.66 -15.11 5.27
C ALA A 89 -4.00 -15.64 5.83
N ASP A 90 -4.33 -15.37 7.10
CA ASP A 90 -5.61 -15.81 7.71
C ASP A 90 -6.82 -15.03 7.13
N ALA A 91 -6.58 -13.85 6.52
CA ALA A 91 -7.58 -13.12 5.73
C ALA A 91 -7.71 -13.66 4.28
N GLY A 92 -6.99 -14.73 3.96
CA GLY A 92 -6.97 -15.33 2.63
C GLY A 92 -6.02 -14.64 1.65
N PHE A 93 -5.03 -13.89 2.15
CA PHE A 93 -4.11 -13.16 1.29
C PHE A 93 -2.87 -13.98 0.97
N ASP A 94 -2.56 -14.05 -0.32
CA ASP A 94 -1.28 -14.47 -0.85
C ASP A 94 -0.64 -13.33 -1.65
N GLN A 95 0.53 -13.60 -2.24
CA GLN A 95 1.24 -12.60 -3.06
C GLN A 95 0.43 -12.11 -4.27
N PHE A 96 -0.55 -12.88 -4.77
CA PHE A 96 -1.37 -12.49 -5.92
C PHE A 96 -2.51 -11.56 -5.49
N VAL A 97 -3.13 -11.82 -4.33
CA VAL A 97 -4.09 -10.88 -3.72
C VAL A 97 -3.39 -9.56 -3.39
N GLN A 98 -2.19 -9.61 -2.81
CA GLN A 98 -1.38 -8.42 -2.57
C GLN A 98 -1.15 -7.63 -3.88
N ALA A 99 -0.73 -8.32 -4.95
CA ALA A 99 -0.47 -7.69 -6.25
C ALA A 99 -1.73 -7.01 -6.85
N ASP A 100 -2.89 -7.69 -6.79
CA ASP A 100 -4.16 -7.14 -7.26
C ASP A 100 -4.57 -5.89 -6.47
N TYR A 101 -4.49 -5.97 -5.14
CA TYR A 101 -4.88 -4.86 -4.25
C TYR A 101 -3.97 -3.65 -4.43
N LEU A 102 -2.66 -3.86 -4.60
CA LEU A 102 -1.73 -2.77 -4.85
C LEU A 102 -2.04 -2.03 -6.16
N LYS A 103 -2.30 -2.77 -7.25
CA LYS A 103 -2.72 -2.17 -8.52
C LYS A 103 -4.02 -1.37 -8.36
N ARG A 104 -5.02 -1.98 -7.74
CA ARG A 104 -6.33 -1.35 -7.50
C ARG A 104 -6.25 -0.13 -6.59
N ALA A 105 -5.37 -0.12 -5.60
CA ALA A 105 -5.11 1.04 -4.75
C ALA A 105 -4.61 2.25 -5.57
N TYR A 106 -3.66 2.04 -6.47
CA TYR A 106 -3.20 3.10 -7.38
C TYR A 106 -4.31 3.56 -8.33
N GLN A 107 -5.09 2.64 -8.89
CA GLN A 107 -6.21 2.98 -9.77
C GLN A 107 -7.28 3.80 -9.03
N TYR A 108 -7.64 3.38 -7.81
CA TYR A 108 -8.60 4.08 -6.96
C TYR A 108 -8.10 5.47 -6.60
N ALA A 109 -6.84 5.60 -6.16
CA ALA A 109 -6.26 6.89 -5.83
C ALA A 109 -6.19 7.83 -7.04
N ALA A 110 -5.78 7.33 -8.22
CA ALA A 110 -5.74 8.11 -9.45
C ALA A 110 -7.13 8.64 -9.86
N ALA A 111 -8.18 7.85 -9.65
CA ALA A 111 -9.54 8.24 -9.98
C ALA A 111 -10.18 9.18 -8.95
N ASN A 112 -9.85 9.03 -7.66
CA ASN A 112 -10.63 9.65 -6.58
C ASN A 112 -9.85 10.66 -5.73
N TRP A 113 -8.52 10.64 -5.74
CA TRP A 113 -7.69 11.42 -4.82
C TRP A 113 -6.80 12.45 -5.55
N PRO A 114 -7.38 13.46 -6.22
CA PRO A 114 -6.59 14.52 -6.87
C PRO A 114 -5.79 15.36 -5.87
N TRP A 115 -6.04 15.20 -4.56
CA TRP A 115 -5.35 15.85 -3.45
C TRP A 115 -4.18 15.05 -2.87
N VAL A 116 -3.87 13.86 -3.38
CA VAL A 116 -2.64 13.14 -3.08
C VAL A 116 -1.54 13.58 -4.04
N GLY A 117 -0.35 13.89 -3.51
CA GLY A 117 0.81 14.29 -4.31
C GLY A 117 1.76 13.16 -4.65
N LEU A 118 1.96 12.23 -3.71
CA LEU A 118 2.85 11.07 -3.84
C LEU A 118 2.28 9.89 -3.06
N MET A 119 2.47 8.69 -3.59
CA MET A 119 2.25 7.43 -2.89
C MET A 119 3.52 6.61 -2.92
N SER A 120 4.05 6.29 -1.74
CA SER A 120 5.23 5.46 -1.55
C SER A 120 4.80 4.09 -1.03
N LEU A 121 4.99 3.08 -1.88
CA LEU A 121 4.66 1.68 -1.59
C LEU A 121 5.71 1.08 -0.65
N LEU A 122 5.23 0.49 0.45
CA LEU A 122 6.02 -0.36 1.33
C LEU A 122 6.02 -1.80 0.76
N THR A 123 7.14 -2.45 0.43
CA THR A 123 8.53 -1.95 0.39
C THR A 123 9.40 -2.76 -0.60
N MET A 124 10.60 -2.24 -0.88
CA MET A 124 11.69 -3.05 -1.42
C MET A 124 12.34 -3.88 -0.31
N PRO A 125 12.90 -5.07 -0.61
CA PRO A 125 13.51 -5.91 0.41
C PRO A 125 14.84 -5.35 0.92
N ASN A 126 15.10 -5.49 2.22
CA ASN A 126 16.47 -5.54 2.74
C ASN A 126 17.04 -6.93 2.43
N VAL A 127 18.30 -6.99 1.97
CA VAL A 127 18.98 -8.25 1.64
C VAL A 127 19.26 -9.10 2.89
N ASP A 128 19.38 -8.49 4.06
CA ASP A 128 19.75 -9.18 5.31
C ASP A 128 18.55 -9.79 6.07
N TRP A 129 17.29 -9.52 5.65
CA TRP A 129 16.07 -9.95 6.36
C TRP A 129 15.87 -11.47 6.50
N LEU A 130 16.70 -12.30 5.87
CA LEU A 130 16.64 -13.75 6.04
C LEU A 130 17.96 -14.34 6.54
N ASP A 131 18.95 -13.51 6.82
CA ASP A 131 20.30 -13.96 7.14
C ASP A 131 20.42 -14.52 8.56
N ASP A 132 19.52 -14.14 9.47
CA ASP A 132 19.44 -14.71 10.82
C ASP A 132 18.66 -16.04 10.89
N GLY A 133 18.01 -16.42 9.77
CA GLY A 133 17.24 -17.65 9.64
C GLY A 133 15.88 -17.67 10.36
N ASN A 134 15.39 -16.54 10.88
CA ASN A 134 14.10 -16.47 11.57
C ASN A 134 13.06 -15.60 10.83
N PRO A 135 12.24 -16.20 9.95
CA PRO A 135 11.20 -15.47 9.21
C PRO A 135 10.08 -14.89 10.09
N GLN A 136 10.02 -15.23 11.39
CA GLN A 136 9.11 -14.56 12.33
C GLN A 136 9.62 -13.17 12.72
N ASP A 137 10.92 -12.91 12.66
CA ASP A 137 11.48 -11.67 13.18
C ASP A 137 11.33 -10.49 12.21
N GLU A 138 11.04 -10.77 10.93
CA GLU A 138 11.04 -9.76 9.85
C GLU A 138 9.66 -9.66 9.21
N GLU A 139 8.75 -8.93 9.85
CA GLU A 139 7.41 -8.73 9.33
C GLU A 139 7.41 -7.99 8.00
N GLN A 140 8.37 -7.07 7.75
CA GLN A 140 8.44 -6.28 6.53
C GLN A 140 8.76 -7.14 5.30
N TYR A 141 9.38 -8.31 5.48
CA TYR A 141 9.58 -9.31 4.43
C TYR A 141 8.27 -9.63 3.72
N TRP A 142 7.16 -9.75 4.46
CA TRP A 142 5.85 -10.12 3.92
C TRP A 142 5.11 -8.96 3.23
N TRP A 143 5.60 -7.72 3.38
CA TRP A 143 5.12 -6.55 2.64
C TRP A 143 5.90 -6.32 1.35
N ALA A 144 7.10 -6.89 1.25
CA ALA A 144 8.00 -6.61 0.14
C ALA A 144 7.44 -7.09 -1.20
N ILE A 145 7.69 -6.32 -2.27
CA ILE A 145 7.26 -6.66 -3.63
C ILE A 145 8.30 -7.46 -4.43
N MET A 146 9.44 -7.76 -3.80
CA MET A 146 10.53 -8.58 -4.33
C MET A 146 11.08 -9.45 -3.22
N ASP A 147 11.76 -10.55 -3.56
CA ASP A 147 12.51 -11.34 -2.58
C ASP A 147 13.88 -10.71 -2.31
N PRO A 148 14.39 -10.78 -1.07
CA PRO A 148 15.78 -10.48 -0.74
C PRO A 148 16.74 -11.32 -1.59
N SER A 149 17.70 -10.69 -2.24
CA SER A 149 18.79 -11.39 -2.92
C SER A 149 20.00 -10.48 -3.14
N PRO A 150 21.23 -10.94 -2.81
CA PRO A 150 22.44 -10.16 -3.02
C PRO A 150 22.96 -10.20 -4.47
N THR A 151 22.54 -11.19 -5.26
CA THR A 151 23.15 -11.49 -6.57
C THR A 151 22.17 -11.45 -7.74
N ASP A 152 20.89 -11.77 -7.50
CA ASP A 152 19.92 -11.97 -8.58
C ASP A 152 18.64 -11.19 -8.32
N VAL A 153 18.01 -10.69 -9.37
CA VAL A 153 16.73 -9.99 -9.25
C VAL A 153 15.60 -11.01 -9.13
N ARG A 154 14.92 -11.03 -7.98
CA ARG A 154 13.81 -11.95 -7.70
C ARG A 154 12.52 -11.17 -7.52
N MET A 155 11.74 -11.08 -8.60
CA MET A 155 10.47 -10.36 -8.61
C MET A 155 9.36 -11.20 -7.99
N ARG A 156 8.53 -10.59 -7.14
CA ARG A 156 7.25 -11.20 -6.73
C ARG A 156 6.12 -10.74 -7.66
N ALA A 157 4.96 -11.37 -7.51
CA ALA A 157 3.76 -11.03 -8.26
C ALA A 157 3.45 -9.52 -8.23
N ALA A 158 3.58 -8.87 -7.06
CA ALA A 158 3.31 -7.45 -6.90
C ALA A 158 4.19 -6.57 -7.80
N PHE A 159 5.50 -6.84 -7.89
CA PHE A 159 6.38 -6.07 -8.78
C PHE A 159 5.98 -6.25 -10.24
N ILE A 160 5.72 -7.47 -10.69
CA ILE A 160 5.36 -7.75 -12.09
C ILE A 160 4.04 -7.05 -12.47
N VAL A 161 3.00 -7.17 -11.63
CA VAL A 161 1.70 -6.55 -11.88
C VAL A 161 1.79 -5.02 -11.91
N LEU A 162 2.54 -4.41 -11.00
CA LEU A 162 2.72 -2.96 -10.96
C LEU A 162 3.58 -2.47 -12.13
N CYS A 163 4.65 -3.19 -12.46
CA CYS A 163 5.48 -2.92 -13.62
C CYS A 163 4.65 -2.91 -14.90
N ASP A 164 3.80 -3.92 -15.10
CA ASP A 164 2.90 -4.00 -16.26
C ASP A 164 1.92 -2.83 -16.27
N TYR A 165 1.25 -2.56 -15.15
CA TYR A 165 0.30 -1.45 -15.04
C TYR A 165 0.93 -0.08 -15.35
N PHE A 166 2.09 0.23 -14.77
CA PHE A 166 2.72 1.55 -14.99
C PHE A 166 3.30 1.68 -16.39
N ASN A 167 3.87 0.61 -16.96
CA ASN A 167 4.35 0.64 -18.35
C ASN A 167 3.19 0.76 -19.35
N GLU A 168 2.06 0.11 -19.08
CA GLU A 168 0.84 0.26 -19.88
C GLU A 168 0.36 1.71 -19.87
N VAL A 169 0.14 2.29 -18.67
CA VAL A 169 -0.45 3.62 -18.53
C VAL A 169 0.48 4.74 -19.04
N GLN A 170 1.80 4.60 -18.88
CA GLN A 170 2.74 5.66 -19.27
C GLN A 170 3.26 5.52 -20.70
N PHE A 171 3.46 4.30 -21.18
CA PHE A 171 4.24 4.03 -22.39
C PHE A 171 3.55 3.12 -23.40
N ASN A 172 2.38 2.54 -23.07
CA ASN A 172 1.74 1.47 -23.84
C ASN A 172 2.72 0.29 -24.12
N LEU A 173 3.46 -0.12 -23.09
CA LEU A 173 4.41 -1.23 -23.14
C LEU A 173 4.02 -2.31 -22.14
N TYR A 174 4.42 -3.55 -22.42
CA TYR A 174 4.45 -4.62 -21.43
C TYR A 174 5.61 -4.45 -20.45
N CYS A 175 5.49 -5.06 -19.27
CA CYS A 175 6.61 -5.14 -18.35
C CYS A 175 7.78 -5.93 -18.97
N PRO A 176 9.02 -5.40 -18.97
CA PRO A 176 10.18 -6.14 -19.50
C PRO A 176 10.52 -7.41 -18.68
N TYR A 177 10.00 -7.51 -17.46
CA TYR A 177 10.18 -8.63 -16.56
C TYR A 177 8.99 -9.60 -16.54
N ASP A 178 7.98 -9.42 -17.40
CA ASP A 178 6.83 -10.33 -17.49
C ASP A 178 7.32 -11.77 -17.79
N PRO A 179 6.91 -12.78 -17.01
CA PRO A 179 7.29 -14.17 -17.26
C PRO A 179 6.68 -14.74 -18.55
N ASP A 180 5.60 -14.15 -19.08
CA ASP A 180 5.02 -14.53 -20.37
C ASP A 180 5.86 -13.93 -21.53
N PRO A 181 6.57 -14.75 -22.32
CA PRO A 181 7.42 -14.25 -23.40
C PRO A 181 6.63 -13.57 -24.53
N SER A 182 5.31 -13.80 -24.62
CA SER A 182 4.45 -13.11 -25.58
C SER A 182 4.16 -11.66 -25.20
N ARG A 183 4.39 -11.29 -23.93
CA ARG A 183 4.14 -9.97 -23.35
C ARG A 183 5.44 -9.18 -23.24
N ARG A 184 6.05 -8.88 -24.38
CA ARG A 184 7.29 -8.08 -24.45
C ARG A 184 7.20 -6.99 -25.50
N GLY A 185 7.72 -5.81 -25.18
CA GLY A 185 7.72 -4.66 -26.08
C GLY A 185 6.38 -3.92 -26.08
N GLN A 186 5.90 -3.53 -27.26
CA GLN A 186 4.65 -2.79 -27.40
C GLN A 186 3.43 -3.66 -27.10
N ARG A 187 2.40 -3.01 -26.55
CA ARG A 187 1.09 -3.60 -26.25
C ARG A 187 0.04 -3.18 -27.28
#